data_AF-A0A4R2PE04-F1
#
_entry.id   AF-A0A4R2PE04-F1
#
_cell.length_a   1.000
_cell.length_b   1.000
_cell.length_c   1.000
_cell.angle_alpha   90.00
_cell.angle_beta   90.00
_cell.angle_gamma   90.00
#
_symmetry.space_group_name_H-M   'P 1'
#
loop_
_entity.id
_entity.type
_entity.pdbx_description
1 polymer ?
#
loop_
_entity_poly.entity_id
_entity_poly.type
_entity_poly.pdbx_seq_one_letter_code
_entity_poly.pdbx_strand_id
1 'polypeptide(L)' 'MLDFTWRVFCMTGNIDTYLLLREMESEHDDLIDIDDWEALEDQPTQ' A
#
# COMPACT_ATOMS: atom_id res chain seq x y z
N MET A 1 -0.19 1.75 8.42
CA MET A 1 -1.61 1.49 8.06
C MET A 1 -1.82 0.03 7.65
N LEU A 2 -0.89 -0.58 6.90
CA LEU A 2 -0.78 -2.02 6.58
C LEU A 2 -1.23 -3.05 7.66
N ASP A 3 -0.87 -2.87 8.94
CA ASP A 3 -1.22 -3.81 10.02
C ASP A 3 -2.74 -3.92 10.27
N PHE A 4 -3.48 -2.82 10.10
CA PHE A 4 -4.93 -2.79 10.30
C PHE A 4 -5.65 -3.48 9.14
N THR A 5 -5.32 -3.09 7.91
CA THR A 5 -5.89 -3.68 6.68
C THR A 5 -5.60 -5.17 6.58
N TRP A 6 -4.39 -5.59 6.93
CA TRP A 6 -4.02 -7.00 7.01
C TRP A 6 -4.80 -7.77 8.09
N ARG A 7 -4.97 -7.19 9.28
CA ARG A 7 -5.79 -7.79 10.35
C ARG A 7 -7.25 -7.97 9.95
N VAL A 8 -7.86 -6.97 9.31
CA VAL A 8 -9.25 -7.03 8.86
C VAL A 8 -9.42 -8.13 7.80
N PHE A 9 -8.48 -8.26 6.86
CA PHE A 9 -8.46 -9.36 5.91
C PHE A 9 -8.33 -10.72 6.60
N CYS A 10 -7.40 -10.87 7.54
CA CYS A 10 -7.25 -12.14 8.28
C CYS A 10 -8.49 -12.50 9.12
N MET A 11 -9.25 -11.52 9.63
CA MET A 11 -10.45 -11.76 10.43
C MET A 11 -11.67 -12.10 9.57
N THR A 12 -11.83 -11.43 8.44
CA THR A 12 -13.04 -11.53 7.61
C THR A 12 -12.88 -12.46 6.41
N GLY A 13 -11.64 -12.68 5.96
CA GLY A 13 -11.33 -13.37 4.71
C GLY A 13 -11.91 -12.69 3.46
N ASN A 14 -12.46 -11.48 3.61
CA ASN A 14 -13.20 -10.80 2.58
C ASN A 14 -12.26 -9.93 1.75
N ILE A 15 -12.00 -10.37 0.51
CA ILE A 15 -11.10 -9.69 -0.42
C ILE A 15 -11.63 -8.31 -0.82
N ASP A 16 -12.95 -8.13 -0.94
CA ASP A 16 -13.55 -6.86 -1.32
C ASP A 16 -13.30 -5.79 -0.25
N THR A 17 -13.36 -6.18 1.03
CA THR A 17 -13.06 -5.26 2.15
C THR A 17 -11.58 -4.87 2.18
N TYR A 18 -10.67 -5.81 1.89
CA TYR A 18 -9.23 -5.52 1.80
C TYR A 18 -8.92 -4.55 0.66
N LEU A 19 -9.51 -4.76 -0.52
CA LEU A 19 -9.28 -3.89 -1.68
C LEU A 19 -9.84 -2.49 -1.44
N LEU A 20 -11.03 -2.37 -0.85
CA LEU A 20 -11.63 -1.08 -0.50
C LEU A 20 -10.77 -0.32 0.53
N LEU A 21 -10.32 -1.00 1.58
CA LEU A 21 -9.42 -0.40 2.58
C LEU A 21 -8.11 0.07 1.96
N ARG A 22 -7.54 -0.73 1.06
CA ARG A 22 -6.29 -0.41 0.38
C ARG A 22 -6.44 0.77 -0.59
N GLU A 23 -7.57 0.88 -1.27
CA GLU A 23 -7.89 2.02 -2.13
C GLU A 23 -8.00 3.32 -1.31
N MET A 24 -8.70 3.27 -0.17
CA MET A 24 -8.80 4.40 0.76
C MET A 24 -7.45 4.77 1.41
N GLU A 25 -6.56 3.79 1.63
CA GLU A 25 -5.19 4.04 2.09
C GLU A 25 -4.35 4.70 0.98
N SER A 26 -4.48 4.24 -0.28
CA SER A 26 -3.75 4.79 -1.44
C SER A 26 -4.07 6.27 -1.68
N GLU A 27 -5.34 6.68 -1.55
CA GLU A 27 -5.73 8.10 -1.67
C GLU A 27 -5.07 9.00 -0.62
N HIS A 28 -4.57 8.43 0.49
CA HIS A 28 -3.85 9.13 1.55
C HIS A 28 -2.31 9.03 1.45
N ASP A 29 -1.78 7.94 0.88
CA ASP A 29 -0.34 7.66 0.74
C ASP A 29 0.29 8.17 -0.56
N ASP A 30 -0.50 8.62 -1.55
CA ASP A 30 0.01 9.28 -2.77
C ASP A 30 0.82 10.57 -2.47
N LEU A 31 0.82 11.06 -1.23
CA LEU A 31 1.69 12.15 -0.76
C LEU A 31 3.03 11.68 -0.18
N ILE A 32 3.21 10.39 0.09
CA ILE A 32 4.35 9.83 0.83
C ILE A 32 5.15 8.83 -0.02
N ASP A 33 4.52 8.12 -0.96
CA ASP A 33 5.17 7.00 -1.67
C ASP A 33 5.76 7.36 -3.05
N ILE A 34 5.50 8.57 -3.58
CA ILE A 34 6.06 9.02 -4.87
C ILE A 34 7.59 9.25 -4.77
N ASP A 35 8.10 9.63 -3.60
CA ASP A 35 9.53 9.90 -3.41
C ASP A 35 10.40 8.62 -3.28
N ASP A 36 9.83 7.46 -2.91
CA ASP A 36 10.62 6.24 -2.65
C ASP A 36 10.74 5.32 -3.89
N TRP A 37 9.72 5.31 -4.77
CA TRP A 37 9.75 4.48 -5.98
C TRP A 37 10.65 5.06 -7.08
N GLU A 38 10.66 6.38 -7.27
CA GLU A 38 11.50 7.06 -8.28
C GLU A 38 13.00 6.99 -7.94
N ALA A 39 13.34 6.91 -6.65
CA ALA A 39 14.72 6.75 -6.17
C ALA A 39 15.34 5.36 -6.43
N LEU A 40 14.51 4.33 -6.68
CA LEU A 40 14.98 2.97 -6.92
C LEU A 40 15.28 2.67 -8.40
N GLU A 41 14.77 3.48 -9.34
CA GLU A 41 15.02 3.30 -10.77
C GLU A 41 16.37 3.88 -11.23
N ASP A 42 16.98 4.80 -10.48
CA ASP A 42 18.26 5.46 -10.85
C ASP A 42 19.51 4.77 -10.27
N GLN A 43 19.41 3.48 -9.89
CA GLN A 43 20.62 2.73 -9.52
C GLN A 43 21.37 2.29 -10.80
N PRO A 44 22.60 2.77 -11.05
CA PRO A 44 23.42 2.24 -12.11
C PRO A 44 23.66 0.75 -11.79
N THR A 45 23.19 -0.12 -12.67
CA THR A 45 23.51 -1.54 -12.66
C THR A 45 25.03 -1.67 -12.81
N GLN A 46 25.73 -1.92 -11.70
CA GLN A 46 27.15 -2.30 -11.70
C GLN A 46 27.35 -3.68 -12.32
#